data_AF-A0A8I1P908-F1
#
_entry.id   AF-A0A8I1P908-F1
#
_cell.length_a   1.000
_cell.length_b   1.000
_cell.length_c   1.000
_cell.angle_alpha   90.00
_cell.angle_beta   90.00
_cell.angle_gamma   90.00
#
_symmetry.space_group_name_H-M   'P 1'
#
loop_
_entity.id
_entity.type
_entity.pdbx_description
1 polymer ?
#
loop_
_entity_poly.entity_id
_entity_poly.type
_entity_poly.pdbx_seq_one_letter_code
_entity_poly.pdbx_strand_id
1 'polypeptide(L)'
;MLERSGKQPLATYLRDLILGAASQAPRQRAASKVQDGEALARVLAALGQSRIASNLNQLAKAVNIGVLPVTPVTDREISEACSAIIAMRRDLMRALGMAEGSRP
;
A
#
# COMPACT_ATOMS: atom_id res chain seq x y z
N MET A 1 -24.63 -37.80 -16.84
CA MET A 1 -23.43 -37.20 -16.18
C MET A 1 -23.79 -36.13 -15.16
N LEU A 2 -24.80 -35.28 -15.41
CA LEU A 2 -25.32 -34.31 -14.43
C LEU A 2 -25.71 -34.92 -13.09
N GLU A 3 -26.38 -36.07 -13.08
CA GLU A 3 -26.81 -36.75 -11.85
C GLU A 3 -25.64 -37.24 -10.98
N ARG A 4 -24.49 -37.57 -11.58
CA ARG A 4 -23.31 -38.03 -10.85
C ARG A 4 -22.51 -36.90 -10.20
N SER A 5 -22.72 -35.66 -10.65
CA SER A 5 -22.02 -34.47 -10.13
C SER A 5 -22.56 -34.00 -8.77
N GLY A 6 -23.74 -34.50 -8.36
CA GLY A 6 -24.39 -34.10 -7.11
C GLY A 6 -24.56 -32.59 -7.01
N LYS A 7 -24.11 -31.99 -5.89
CA LYS A 7 -24.16 -30.54 -5.62
C LYS A 7 -22.95 -29.77 -6.16
N GLN A 8 -21.98 -30.44 -6.79
CA GLN A 8 -20.76 -29.82 -7.27
C GLN A 8 -20.91 -29.41 -8.75
N PRO A 9 -20.41 -28.23 -9.17
CA PRO A 9 -20.37 -27.85 -10.58
C PRO A 9 -19.61 -28.88 -11.42
N LEU A 10 -20.15 -29.22 -12.60
CA LEU A 10 -19.63 -30.29 -13.47
C LEU A 10 -18.14 -30.17 -13.77
N ALA A 11 -17.66 -28.95 -14.00
CA ALA A 11 -16.25 -28.69 -14.30
C ALA A 11 -15.30 -29.02 -13.14
N THR A 12 -15.78 -28.97 -11.89
CA THR A 12 -15.00 -29.36 -10.70
C THR A 12 -15.05 -30.87 -10.53
N TYR A 13 -16.22 -31.49 -10.71
CA TYR A 13 -16.37 -32.96 -10.69
C TYR A 13 -15.49 -33.65 -11.75
N LEU A 14 -15.45 -33.12 -12.98
CA LEU A 14 -14.59 -33.63 -14.05
C LEU A 14 -13.10 -33.49 -13.72
N ARG A 15 -12.68 -32.37 -13.13
CA ARG A 15 -11.28 -32.18 -12.70
C ARG A 15 -10.89 -33.17 -11.62
N ASP A 16 -11.72 -33.37 -10.61
CA ASP A 16 -11.44 -34.32 -9.52
C ASP A 16 -11.36 -35.77 -10.02
N LEU A 17 -12.20 -36.13 -10.99
CA LEU A 17 -12.19 -37.47 -11.61
C LEU A 17 -10.93 -37.70 -12.47
N ILE A 18 -10.49 -36.68 -13.23
CA ILE A 18 -9.35 -36.79 -14.16
C ILE A 18 -8.02 -36.69 -13.42
N LEU A 19 -7.93 -35.81 -12.41
CA LEU A 19 -6.68 -35.49 -11.73
C LEU A 19 -6.50 -36.24 -10.40
N GLY A 20 -7.52 -37.01 -9.98
CA GLY A 20 -7.59 -37.65 -8.68
C GLY A 20 -7.78 -36.63 -7.54
N ALA A 21 -8.21 -37.11 -6.36
CA ALA A 21 -8.47 -36.29 -5.17
C ALA A 21 -7.28 -35.42 -4.69
N ALA A 22 -6.11 -35.55 -5.32
CA ALA A 22 -4.94 -34.71 -5.12
C ALA A 22 -5.06 -33.29 -5.71
N SER A 23 -6.06 -33.00 -6.56
CA SER A 23 -6.23 -31.66 -7.15
C SER A 23 -6.83 -30.62 -6.19
N GLN A 24 -7.25 -31.01 -4.99
CA GLN A 24 -7.77 -30.09 -3.98
C GLN A 24 -6.69 -29.68 -2.98
N ALA A 25 -5.55 -29.19 -3.45
CA ALA A 25 -4.93 -28.12 -2.68
C ALA A 25 -5.84 -26.92 -2.92
N PRO A 26 -6.67 -26.46 -1.95
CA PRO A 26 -7.36 -25.21 -2.13
C PRO A 26 -6.27 -24.20 -2.50
N ARG A 27 -6.44 -23.51 -3.64
CA ARG A 27 -5.67 -22.29 -3.89
C ARG A 27 -5.90 -21.49 -2.62
N GLN A 28 -4.90 -21.44 -1.75
CA GLN A 28 -4.89 -20.52 -0.64
C GLN A 28 -4.93 -19.18 -1.37
N ARG A 29 -6.14 -18.63 -1.49
CA ARG A 29 -6.29 -17.19 -1.61
C ARG A 29 -5.57 -16.74 -0.37
N ALA A 30 -4.33 -16.28 -0.56
CA ALA A 30 -3.66 -15.45 0.41
C ALA A 30 -4.64 -14.31 0.61
N ALA A 31 -5.54 -14.47 1.57
CA ALA A 31 -6.33 -13.39 2.09
C ALA A 31 -5.26 -12.50 2.67
N SER A 32 -4.82 -11.55 1.85
CA SER A 32 -3.98 -10.45 2.26
C SER A 32 -4.73 -9.83 3.42
N LYS A 33 -4.31 -10.21 4.64
CA LYS A 33 -5.01 -9.90 5.87
C LYS A 33 -4.63 -8.48 6.26
N VAL A 34 -4.89 -7.53 5.37
CA VAL A 34 -4.94 -6.12 5.73
C VAL A 34 -6.24 -5.96 6.50
N GLN A 35 -6.15 -6.02 7.83
CA GLN A 35 -7.33 -5.98 8.71
C GLN A 35 -8.19 -4.73 8.47
N ASP A 36 -7.62 -3.65 7.90
CA ASP A 36 -8.33 -2.44 7.50
C ASP A 36 -7.80 -1.84 6.19
N GLY A 37 -7.96 -2.54 5.07
CA GLY A 37 -7.56 -2.04 3.75
C GLY A 37 -8.21 -0.70 3.38
N GLU A 38 -9.42 -0.45 3.87
CA GLU A 38 -10.16 0.78 3.61
C GLU A 38 -9.64 1.98 4.42
N ALA A 39 -9.31 1.79 5.71
CA ALA A 39 -8.74 2.84 6.53
C ALA A 39 -7.37 3.28 5.98
N LEU A 40 -6.57 2.31 5.56
CA LEU A 40 -5.27 2.55 4.94
C LEU A 40 -5.41 3.26 3.58
N ALA A 41 -6.37 2.85 2.74
CA ALA A 41 -6.66 3.53 1.48
C ALA A 41 -7.09 4.99 1.69
N ARG A 42 -7.92 5.27 2.72
CA ARG A 42 -8.31 6.65 3.07
C ARG A 42 -7.12 7.50 3.51
N VAL A 43 -6.24 6.97 4.35
CA VAL A 43 -5.03 7.67 4.79
C VAL A 43 -4.10 7.95 3.60
N LEU A 44 -3.91 6.99 2.71
CA LEU A 44 -3.10 7.19 1.49
C LEU A 44 -3.72 8.20 0.53
N ALA A 45 -5.03 8.16 0.34
CA ALA A 45 -5.74 9.15 -0.46
C ALA A 45 -5.58 10.55 0.13
N ALA A 46 -5.79 10.71 1.45
CA ALA A 46 -5.59 11.98 2.14
C ALA A 46 -4.13 12.46 2.04
N LEU A 47 -3.16 11.55 2.15
CA LEU A 47 -1.74 11.87 2.00
C LEU A 47 -1.41 12.31 0.57
N GLY A 48 -1.94 11.63 -0.45
CA GLY A 48 -1.80 12.05 -1.85
C GLY A 48 -2.44 13.42 -2.13
N GLN A 49 -3.57 13.71 -1.50
CA GLN A 49 -4.28 15.00 -1.63
C GLN A 49 -3.65 16.14 -0.82
N SER A 50 -2.80 15.86 0.17
CA SER A 50 -2.18 16.85 1.07
C SER A 50 -1.22 17.82 0.37
N ARG A 51 -0.82 17.53 -0.88
CA ARG A 51 0.13 18.32 -1.69
C ARG A 51 1.47 18.61 -0.99
N ILE A 52 1.90 17.77 -0.04
CA ILE A 52 3.14 17.94 0.74
C ILE A 52 4.34 18.28 -0.17
N ALA A 53 4.52 17.57 -1.28
CA ALA A 53 5.63 17.82 -2.22
C ALA A 53 5.59 19.22 -2.84
N SER A 54 4.39 19.73 -3.19
CA SER A 54 4.22 21.08 -3.73
C SER A 54 4.53 22.14 -2.68
N ASN A 55 4.05 21.96 -1.44
CA ASN A 55 4.31 22.87 -0.34
C ASN A 55 5.80 22.91 0.03
N LEU A 56 6.48 21.74 0.05
CA LEU A 56 7.92 21.66 0.26
C LEU A 56 8.69 22.43 -0.82
N ASN A 57 8.27 22.30 -2.07
CA ASN A 57 8.89 23.01 -3.19
C ASN A 57 8.68 24.54 -3.10
N GLN A 58 7.52 24.99 -2.62
CA GLN A 58 7.26 26.40 -2.36
C GLN A 58 8.15 26.95 -1.24
N LEU A 59 8.33 26.19 -0.15
CA LEU A 59 9.25 26.55 0.92
C LEU A 59 10.69 26.61 0.41
N ALA A 60 11.17 25.58 -0.28
CA ALA A 60 12.53 25.56 -0.85
C ALA A 60 12.76 26.76 -1.79
N LYS A 61 11.76 27.11 -2.60
CA LYS A 61 11.83 28.28 -3.47
C LYS A 61 11.89 29.58 -2.66
N ALA A 62 11.06 29.73 -1.63
CA ALA A 62 11.03 30.90 -0.75
C ALA A 62 12.35 31.10 0.02
N VAL A 63 12.98 30.00 0.46
CA VAL A 63 14.33 30.01 1.06
C VAL A 63 15.37 30.45 0.03
N ASN A 64 15.37 29.84 -1.16
CA ASN A 64 16.38 30.11 -2.17
C ASN A 64 16.35 31.56 -2.70
N ILE A 65 15.17 32.18 -2.76
CA ILE A 65 15.02 33.60 -3.13
C ILE A 65 15.19 34.57 -1.95
N GLY A 66 15.48 34.05 -0.74
CA GLY A 66 15.74 34.85 0.46
C GLY A 66 14.51 35.51 1.07
N VAL A 67 13.29 35.13 0.66
CA VAL A 67 12.02 35.72 1.12
C VAL A 67 11.50 35.04 2.38
N LEU A 68 11.96 33.81 2.67
CA LEU A 68 11.72 33.14 3.94
C LEU A 68 12.95 33.30 4.84
N PRO A 69 12.89 34.10 5.93
CA PRO A 69 13.98 34.18 6.89
C PRO A 69 14.06 32.85 7.65
N VAL A 70 14.96 31.96 7.21
CA VAL A 70 15.22 30.69 7.89
C VAL A 70 16.17 30.96 9.04
N THR A 71 15.64 30.93 10.26
CA THR A 71 16.47 30.92 11.46
C THR A 71 16.99 29.49 11.70
N PRO A 72 18.07 29.31 12.47
CA PRO A 72 18.54 27.98 12.84
C PRO A 72 17.48 27.12 13.55
N VAL A 73 16.55 27.75 14.27
CA VAL A 73 15.41 27.07 14.90
C VAL A 73 14.44 26.55 13.84
N THR A 74 14.06 27.42 12.89
CA THR A 74 13.14 27.07 11.80
C THR A 74 13.71 25.97 10.90
N ASP A 75 15.02 26.00 10.62
CA ASP A 75 15.69 24.94 9.85
C ASP A 75 15.60 23.58 10.54
N ARG A 76 15.81 23.57 11.87
CA ARG A 76 15.68 22.36 12.69
C ARG A 76 14.24 21.82 12.69
N GLU A 77 13.26 22.69 12.90
CA GLU A 77 11.83 22.31 12.89
C GLU A 77 11.40 21.73 11.53
N ILE A 78 11.86 22.32 10.43
CA ILE A 78 11.61 21.81 9.07
C ILE A 78 12.25 20.44 8.87
N SER A 79 13.50 20.27 9.31
CA SER A 79 14.22 19.00 9.21
C SER A 79 13.54 17.89 10.02
N GLU A 80 13.11 18.20 11.26
CA GLU A 80 12.35 17.28 12.10
C GLU A 80 11.01 16.90 11.48
N ALA A 81 10.27 17.88 10.93
CA ALA A 81 9.03 17.62 10.21
C ALA A 81 9.23 16.72 8.99
N CYS A 82 10.28 16.97 8.18
CA CYS A 82 10.63 16.12 7.04
C CYS A 82 10.94 14.68 7.48
N SER A 83 11.71 14.52 8.55
CA SER A 83 12.05 13.21 9.12
C SER A 83 10.79 12.45 9.58
N ALA A 84 9.88 13.13 10.27
CA ALA A 84 8.61 12.55 10.71
C ALA A 84 7.75 12.07 9.53
N ILE A 85 7.66 12.86 8.45
CA ILE A 85 6.92 12.49 7.24
C ILE A 85 7.54 11.25 6.57
N ILE A 86 8.87 11.18 6.48
CA ILE A 86 9.57 10.02 5.91
C ILE A 86 9.32 8.76 6.75
N ALA A 87 9.38 8.87 8.07
CA ALA A 87 9.09 7.76 8.99
C ALA A 87 7.65 7.26 8.79
N MET A 88 6.68 8.17 8.77
CA MET A 88 5.26 7.85 8.56
C MET A 88 5.03 7.16 7.20
N ARG A 89 5.67 7.66 6.13
CA ARG A 89 5.62 7.02 4.80
C ARG A 89 6.18 5.59 4.85
N ARG A 90 7.31 5.39 5.53
CA ARG A 90 7.99 4.10 5.61
C ARG A 90 7.14 3.08 6.39
N ASP A 91 6.52 3.51 7.48
CA ASP A 91 5.61 2.66 8.27
C ASP A 91 4.35 2.29 7.49
N LEU A 92 3.78 3.23 6.72
CA LEU A 92 2.67 2.95 5.82
C LEU A 92 3.04 1.94 4.73
N MET A 93 4.21 2.08 4.09
CA MET A 93 4.65 1.12 3.06
C MET A 93 4.94 -0.26 3.64
N ARG A 94 5.51 -0.33 4.85
CA ARG A 94 5.69 -1.60 5.57
C ARG A 94 4.37 -2.27 5.90
N ALA A 95 3.38 -1.51 6.39
CA ALA A 95 2.04 -2.00 6.69
C ALA A 95 1.32 -2.54 5.44
N LEU A 96 1.62 -1.97 4.26
CA LEU A 96 1.09 -2.43 2.96
C LEU A 96 1.81 -3.67 2.39
N GLY A 97 2.91 -4.11 3.01
CA GLY A 97 3.75 -5.19 2.46
C GLY A 97 4.50 -4.78 1.19
N MET A 98 4.61 -3.48 0.90
CA MET A 98 5.38 -2.96 -0.23
C MET A 98 6.84 -2.79 0.20
N ALA A 99 7.74 -3.64 -0.31
CA ALA A 99 9.18 -3.42 -0.12
C ALA A 99 9.59 -2.13 -0.86
N GLU A 100 10.28 -1.22 -0.18
CA GLU A 100 10.96 -0.07 -0.79
C GLU A 100 11.99 -0.59 -1.81
N GLY A 101 11.60 -0.83 -3.07
CA GLY A 101 12.54 -1.33 -4.06
C GLY A 101 12.00 -1.93 -5.35
N SER A 102 10.70 -2.15 -5.53
CA SER A 102 10.20 -2.60 -6.84
C SER A 102 9.73 -1.41 -7.67
N ARG A 103 10.65 -0.86 -8.48
CA ARG A 103 10.28 -0.10 -9.68
C ARG A 103 9.98 -1.11 -10.81
N PRO A 104 9.02 -0.83 -11.72
CA PRO A 104 8.93 -1.54 -12.99
C PRO A 104 10.14 -1.24 -13.89
#